data_AF-A0AAD7R170-F1
#
_entry.id   AF-A0AAD7R170-F1
#
_cell.length_a   1.000
_cell.length_b   1.000
_cell.length_c   1.000
_cell.angle_alpha   90.00
_cell.angle_beta   90.00
_cell.angle_gamma   90.00
#
_symmetry.space_group_name_H-M   'P 1'
#
loop_
_entity.id
_entity.type
_entity.pdbx_description
1 polymer ?
#
loop_
_entity_poly.entity_id
_entity_poly.type
_entity_poly.pdbx_seq_one_letter_code
_entity_poly.pdbx_strand_id
1 'polypeptide(L)'
;MGTHEETNEADIQSVEIQVEKFLNSKNIDMDLTNVDSCYLLPKRKISEGRDNETRAVMLRFISRKYKVALLKQGKNLKGSNVFINENLNKTNATIAWKARQLKKGQKLQNTWTANCKVYIKPNGSSENIRPVLIRALEELEKYE
;
A
#
# COMPACT_ATOMS: atom_id res chain seq x y z
N MET A 1 15.26 -42.46 19.48
CA MET A 1 14.96 -42.50 18.04
C MET A 1 14.17 -41.22 17.73
N GLY A 2 14.89 -40.12 17.50
CA GLY A 2 14.28 -38.82 17.24
C GLY A 2 14.05 -38.68 15.74
N THR A 3 12.80 -38.55 15.32
CA THR A 3 12.45 -38.22 13.95
C THR A 3 12.89 -36.78 13.68
N HIS A 4 13.96 -36.62 12.91
CA HIS A 4 14.27 -35.35 12.27
C HIS A 4 13.08 -35.00 11.38
N GLU A 5 12.39 -33.91 11.68
CA GLU A 5 11.53 -33.23 10.72
C GLU A 5 12.43 -32.71 9.60
N GLU A 6 12.59 -33.52 8.55
CA GLU A 6 13.12 -33.09 7.26
C GLU A 6 12.18 -32.00 6.74
N THR A 7 12.56 -30.75 6.98
CA THR A 7 11.94 -29.60 6.32
C THR A 7 12.33 -29.72 4.87
N ASN A 8 11.40 -30.20 4.02
CA ASN A 8 11.58 -30.25 2.56
C ASN A 8 12.00 -28.85 2.07
N GLU A 9 13.29 -28.67 1.76
CA GLU A 9 13.84 -27.46 1.14
C GLU A 9 13.22 -27.17 -0.24
N ALA A 10 12.48 -28.13 -0.80
CA ALA A 10 11.86 -28.09 -2.12
C ALA A 10 10.71 -27.08 -2.30
N ASP A 11 10.16 -26.49 -1.22
CA ASP A 11 8.99 -25.60 -1.30
C ASP A 11 9.22 -24.17 -0.81
N ILE A 12 10.47 -23.73 -0.61
CA ILE A 12 10.75 -22.31 -0.33
C ILE A 12 10.63 -21.52 -1.64
N GLN A 13 9.40 -21.22 -2.04
CA GLN A 13 9.13 -20.28 -3.12
C GLN A 13 9.64 -18.89 -2.70
N SER A 14 10.32 -18.20 -3.60
CA SER A 14 10.76 -16.83 -3.35
C SER A 14 9.58 -15.91 -3.00
N VAL A 15 9.86 -14.81 -2.30
CA VAL A 15 8.82 -13.84 -1.89
C VAL A 15 8.09 -13.30 -3.12
N GLU A 16 8.81 -13.07 -4.21
CA GLU A 16 8.31 -12.69 -5.54
C GLU A 16 7.22 -13.65 -6.01
N ILE A 17 7.51 -14.95 -6.05
CA ILE A 17 6.59 -15.99 -6.55
C ILE A 17 5.35 -16.08 -5.66
N GLN A 18 5.51 -15.99 -4.34
CA GLN A 18 4.38 -16.01 -3.41
C GLN A 18 3.46 -14.80 -3.61
N VAL A 19 4.03 -13.61 -3.81
CA VAL A 19 3.29 -12.38 -4.08
C VAL A 19 2.54 -12.48 -5.41
N GLU A 20 3.22 -12.89 -6.48
CA GLU A 20 2.61 -13.05 -7.81
C GLU A 20 1.45 -14.04 -7.76
N LYS A 21 1.65 -15.23 -7.18
CA LYS A 21 0.59 -16.24 -7.03
C LYS A 21 -0.61 -15.71 -6.25
N PHE A 22 -0.36 -15.01 -5.12
CA PHE A 22 -1.44 -14.40 -4.35
C PHE A 22 -2.20 -13.36 -5.17
N LEU A 23 -1.50 -12.46 -5.86
CA LEU A 23 -2.14 -11.41 -6.64
C LEU A 23 -2.93 -11.97 -7.83
N ASN A 24 -2.38 -12.96 -8.53
CA ASN A 24 -3.07 -13.68 -9.60
C ASN A 24 -4.33 -14.37 -9.08
N SER A 25 -4.30 -14.97 -7.87
CA SER A 25 -5.50 -15.53 -7.22
C SER A 25 -6.60 -14.50 -6.93
N LYS A 26 -6.25 -13.20 -6.92
CA LYS A 26 -7.17 -12.07 -6.73
C LYS A 26 -7.47 -11.33 -8.04
N ASN A 27 -7.17 -11.93 -9.19
CA ASN A 27 -7.33 -11.31 -10.50
C ASN A 27 -6.58 -9.96 -10.59
N ILE A 28 -5.36 -9.93 -10.06
CA ILE A 28 -4.43 -8.80 -10.14
C ILE A 28 -3.23 -9.28 -10.93
N ASP A 29 -3.11 -8.77 -12.15
CA ASP A 29 -2.01 -9.09 -13.04
C ASP A 29 -0.72 -8.40 -12.57
N MET A 30 0.35 -9.19 -12.49
CA MET A 30 1.68 -8.76 -12.09
C MET A 30 2.72 -9.53 -12.88
N ASP A 31 3.54 -8.80 -13.63
CA ASP A 31 4.66 -9.34 -14.39
C ASP A 31 5.96 -9.13 -13.62
N LEU A 32 6.55 -10.24 -13.15
CA LEU A 32 7.80 -10.22 -12.39
C LEU A 32 8.99 -9.66 -13.18
N THR A 33 8.96 -9.65 -14.52
CA THR A 33 10.05 -9.05 -15.32
C THR A 33 10.15 -7.53 -15.14
N ASN A 34 9.08 -6.91 -14.61
CA ASN A 34 9.02 -5.47 -14.32
C ASN A 34 9.31 -5.13 -12.85
N VAL A 35 9.71 -6.13 -12.05
CA VAL A 35 10.08 -6.00 -10.64
C VAL A 35 11.60 -5.95 -10.52
N ASP A 36 12.09 -4.92 -9.84
CA ASP A 36 13.52 -4.74 -9.53
C ASP A 36 13.90 -5.50 -8.26
N SER A 37 13.03 -5.47 -7.23
CA SER A 37 13.25 -6.20 -5.98
C SER A 37 11.95 -6.47 -5.23
N CYS A 38 11.82 -7.62 -4.59
CA CYS A 38 10.74 -7.95 -3.66
C CYS A 38 11.32 -8.52 -2.36
N TYR A 39 10.97 -7.96 -1.21
CA TYR A 39 11.50 -8.45 0.06
C TYR A 39 10.58 -8.14 1.23
N LEU A 40 10.70 -8.94 2.28
CA LEU A 40 9.95 -8.75 3.51
C LEU A 40 10.59 -7.64 4.34
N LEU A 41 9.76 -6.70 4.81
CA LEU A 41 10.21 -5.70 5.75
C LEU A 41 10.45 -6.33 7.14
N PRO A 42 11.38 -5.77 7.93
CA PRO A 42 11.55 -6.17 9.32
C PRO A 42 10.23 -6.10 10.09
N LYS A 43 10.01 -7.04 11.02
CA LYS A 43 8.89 -6.95 11.96
C LYS A 43 9.01 -5.63 12.72
N ARG A 44 7.89 -4.90 12.84
CA ARG A 44 7.85 -3.74 13.74
C ARG A 44 8.02 -4.25 15.17
N LYS A 45 8.66 -3.46 16.04
CA LYS A 45 8.71 -3.79 17.47
C LYS A 45 7.28 -3.91 17.96
N ILE A 46 6.97 -5.08 18.51
CA ILE A 46 5.66 -5.43 19.05
C ILE A 46 5.35 -4.41 20.15
N SER A 47 4.33 -3.58 19.95
CA SER A 47 3.61 -3.02 21.09
C SER A 47 2.89 -4.19 21.74
N GLU A 48 3.05 -4.38 23.06
CA GLU A 48 2.44 -5.46 23.85
C GLU A 48 1.04 -5.82 23.33
N GLY A 49 0.86 -7.07 22.87
CA GLY A 49 -0.43 -7.58 22.37
C GLY A 49 -0.57 -7.79 20.84
N ARG A 50 0.50 -7.66 20.03
CA ARG A 50 0.48 -7.99 18.58
C ARG A 50 1.52 -9.05 18.20
N ASP A 51 1.41 -10.23 18.79
CA ASP A 51 2.36 -11.34 18.56
C ASP A 51 2.26 -11.98 17.16
N ASN A 52 1.21 -11.66 16.40
CA ASN A 52 0.95 -12.25 15.08
C ASN A 52 0.98 -11.23 13.92
N GLU A 53 1.75 -10.14 14.03
CA GLU A 53 1.82 -9.16 12.93
C GLU A 53 2.57 -9.75 11.72
N THR A 54 1.83 -9.95 10.62
CA THR A 54 2.38 -10.37 9.34
C THR A 54 3.37 -9.33 8.81
N ARG A 55 4.54 -9.78 8.32
CA ARG A 55 5.53 -8.87 7.73
C ARG A 55 4.97 -8.26 6.44
N ALA A 56 5.06 -6.95 6.31
CA ALA A 56 4.76 -6.28 5.05
C ALA A 56 5.82 -6.61 3.99
N VAL A 57 5.39 -6.68 2.73
CA VAL A 57 6.28 -6.86 1.58
C VAL A 57 6.58 -5.50 0.96
N MET A 58 7.85 -5.23 0.67
CA MET A 58 8.28 -4.12 -0.16
C MET A 58 8.49 -4.60 -1.59
N LEU A 59 7.79 -3.98 -2.53
CA LEU A 59 7.90 -4.28 -3.95
C LEU A 59 8.40 -3.05 -4.71
N ARG A 60 9.54 -3.18 -5.37
CA ARG A 60 10.14 -2.13 -6.20
C ARG A 60 9.97 -2.50 -7.67
N PHE A 61 9.39 -1.60 -8.43
CA PHE A 61 9.23 -1.76 -9.87
C PHE A 61 10.35 -1.04 -10.62
N ILE A 62 10.79 -1.63 -11.72
CA ILE A 62 11.69 -1.00 -12.69
C ILE A 62 10.97 0.21 -13.33
N SER A 63 9.68 0.04 -13.65
CA SER A 63 8.89 1.06 -14.34
C SER A 63 7.68 1.52 -13.53
N ARG A 64 7.55 2.85 -13.43
CA ARG A 64 6.43 3.53 -12.77
C ARG A 64 5.08 3.17 -13.39
N LYS A 65 5.03 2.88 -14.69
CA LYS A 65 3.80 2.49 -15.41
C LYS A 65 3.19 1.23 -14.78
N TYR A 66 4.02 0.22 -14.51
CA TYR A 66 3.58 -1.07 -13.95
C TYR A 66 3.18 -0.94 -12.48
N LYS A 67 3.94 -0.16 -11.69
CA LYS A 67 3.51 0.21 -10.32
C LYS A 67 2.10 0.83 -10.32
N VAL A 68 1.85 1.81 -11.21
CA VAL A 68 0.53 2.48 -11.29
C VAL A 68 -0.55 1.53 -11.77
N ALA A 69 -0.26 0.64 -12.72
CA ALA A 69 -1.19 -0.39 -13.19
C ALA A 69 -1.58 -1.35 -12.05
N LEU A 70 -0.60 -1.83 -11.27
CA LEU A 70 -0.86 -2.67 -10.09
C LEU A 70 -1.75 -1.94 -9.07
N LEU A 71 -1.43 -0.69 -8.73
CA LEU A 71 -2.21 0.09 -7.75
C LEU A 71 -3.68 0.28 -8.16
N LYS A 72 -3.97 0.45 -9.46
CA LYS A 72 -5.34 0.54 -9.97
C LYS A 72 -6.14 -0.74 -9.80
N GLN A 73 -5.46 -1.89 -9.82
CA GLN A 73 -6.07 -3.21 -9.63
C GLN A 73 -6.31 -3.53 -8.13
N GLY A 74 -5.72 -2.77 -7.21
CA GLY A 74 -5.82 -3.01 -5.76
C GLY A 74 -7.25 -3.05 -5.19
N LYS A 75 -8.24 -2.51 -5.91
CA LYS A 75 -9.67 -2.66 -5.58
C LYS A 75 -10.12 -4.14 -5.52
N ASN A 76 -9.44 -5.03 -6.24
CA ASN A 76 -9.72 -6.47 -6.26
C ASN A 76 -9.29 -7.18 -4.96
N LEU A 77 -8.52 -6.50 -4.09
CA LEU A 77 -8.18 -7.00 -2.75
C LEU A 77 -9.27 -6.77 -1.70
N LYS A 78 -10.40 -6.15 -2.07
CA LYS A 78 -11.49 -5.90 -1.12
C LYS A 78 -11.98 -7.24 -0.55
N GLY A 79 -11.97 -7.35 0.77
CA GLY A 79 -12.37 -8.57 1.48
C GLY A 79 -11.24 -9.58 1.75
N SER A 80 -10.00 -9.33 1.27
CA SER A 80 -8.87 -10.24 1.50
C SER A 80 -8.01 -9.90 2.72
N ASN A 81 -8.34 -8.85 3.48
CA ASN A 81 -7.50 -8.30 4.57
C ASN A 81 -6.06 -7.93 4.15
N VAL A 82 -5.79 -7.82 2.85
CA VAL A 82 -4.51 -7.38 2.29
C VAL A 82 -4.72 -6.05 1.58
N PHE A 83 -3.75 -5.14 1.71
CA PHE A 83 -3.77 -3.84 1.06
C PHE A 83 -2.45 -3.58 0.35
N ILE A 84 -2.51 -2.87 -0.77
CA ILE A 84 -1.34 -2.38 -1.50
C ILE A 84 -1.38 -0.86 -1.45
N ASN A 85 -0.29 -0.24 -0.99
CA ASN A 85 -0.15 1.21 -0.89
C ASN A 85 1.19 1.65 -1.47
N GLU A 86 1.29 2.93 -1.85
CA GLU A 86 2.57 3.53 -2.19
C GLU A 86 3.45 3.67 -0.92
N ASN A 87 4.75 3.40 -1.08
CA ASN A 87 5.72 3.75 -0.05
C ASN A 87 5.99 5.27 -0.12
N LEU A 88 5.54 6.00 0.90
CA LEU A 88 5.67 7.45 1.00
C LEU A 88 6.88 7.82 1.85
N ASN A 89 7.48 8.98 1.58
CA ASN A 89 8.39 9.59 2.54
C ASN A 89 7.64 10.04 3.81
N LYS A 90 8.38 10.34 4.88
CA LYS A 90 7.80 10.71 6.19
C LYS A 90 6.81 11.89 6.07
N THR A 91 7.17 12.94 5.34
CA THR A 91 6.33 14.12 5.14
C THR A 91 4.99 13.77 4.47
N ASN A 92 5.03 13.08 3.33
CA ASN A 92 3.82 12.72 2.58
C ASN A 92 2.99 11.66 3.33
N ALA A 93 3.63 10.78 4.11
CA ALA A 93 2.93 9.85 4.99
C ALA A 93 2.13 10.60 6.08
N THR A 94 2.72 11.62 6.69
CA THR A 94 2.05 12.49 7.67
C THR A 94 0.88 13.25 7.04
N ILE A 95 1.10 13.88 5.88
CA ILE A 95 0.05 14.59 5.13
C ILE A 95 -1.10 13.63 4.78
N ALA A 96 -0.79 12.45 4.23
CA ALA A 96 -1.79 11.46 3.88
C ALA A 96 -2.57 10.95 5.10
N TRP A 97 -1.91 10.80 6.25
CA TRP A 97 -2.57 10.43 7.50
C TRP A 97 -3.54 11.51 7.96
N LYS A 98 -3.12 12.79 8.01
CA LYS A 98 -3.98 13.91 8.41
C LYS A 98 -5.17 14.07 7.45
N ALA A 99 -4.95 14.00 6.15
CA ALA A 99 -6.02 14.05 5.15
C ALA A 99 -7.04 12.91 5.31
N ARG A 100 -6.60 11.70 5.69
CA ARG A 100 -7.52 10.60 6.01
C ARG A 100 -8.34 10.87 7.28
N GLN A 101 -7.76 11.51 8.30
CA GLN A 101 -8.53 11.92 9.48
C GLN A 101 -9.60 12.95 9.12
N LEU A 102 -9.27 13.94 8.30
CA LEU A 102 -10.23 14.93 7.82
C LEU A 102 -11.37 14.30 6.99
N LYS A 103 -11.04 13.35 6.11
CA LYS A 103 -12.07 12.56 5.40
C LYS A 103 -12.95 11.77 6.37
N LYS A 104 -12.37 11.11 7.37
CA LYS A 104 -13.11 10.35 8.39
C LYS A 104 -14.04 11.26 9.20
N GLY A 105 -13.61 12.49 9.50
CA GLY A 105 -14.42 13.54 10.11
C GLY A 105 -15.35 14.28 9.14
N GLN A 106 -15.56 13.76 7.92
CA GLN A 106 -16.45 14.34 6.89
C GLN A 106 -16.10 15.77 6.46
N LYS A 107 -14.88 16.26 6.74
CA LYS A 107 -14.38 17.58 6.32
C LYS A 107 -13.92 17.61 4.86
N LEU A 108 -13.60 16.44 4.31
CA LEU A 108 -13.21 16.25 2.91
C LEU A 108 -14.15 15.23 2.25
N GLN A 109 -14.47 15.46 0.98
CA GLN A 109 -15.22 14.51 0.16
C GLN A 109 -14.37 13.27 -0.10
N ASN A 110 -13.09 13.46 -0.45
CA ASN A 110 -12.18 12.34 -0.67
C ASN A 110 -10.70 12.72 -0.49
N THR A 111 -9.85 11.72 -0.33
CA THR A 111 -8.38 11.83 -0.37
C THR A 111 -7.76 10.54 -0.91
N TRP A 112 -6.65 10.67 -1.62
CA TRP A 112 -5.88 9.53 -2.12
C TRP A 112 -4.43 9.94 -2.37
N THR A 113 -3.57 8.94 -2.55
CA THR A 113 -2.22 9.15 -3.05
C THR A 113 -2.12 8.69 -4.49
N ALA A 114 -1.40 9.45 -5.29
CA ALA A 114 -0.96 9.01 -6.59
C ALA A 114 0.45 9.54 -6.81
N ASN A 115 1.34 8.70 -7.33
CA ASN A 115 2.70 9.11 -7.64
C ASN A 115 3.46 9.65 -6.41
N CYS A 116 3.22 9.03 -5.26
CA CYS A 116 3.71 9.44 -3.95
C CYS A 116 3.30 10.86 -3.53
N LYS A 117 2.34 11.49 -4.21
CA LYS A 117 1.76 12.79 -3.89
C LYS A 117 0.38 12.61 -3.27
N VAL A 118 0.00 13.52 -2.36
CA VAL A 118 -1.31 13.47 -1.69
C VAL A 118 -2.26 14.43 -2.37
N TYR A 119 -3.43 13.92 -2.74
CA TYR A 119 -4.51 14.70 -3.32
C TYR A 119 -5.73 14.67 -2.41
N ILE A 120 -6.49 15.75 -2.44
CA ILE A 120 -7.77 15.85 -1.75
C ILE A 120 -8.86 16.34 -2.73
N LYS A 121 -10.09 16.00 -2.39
CA LYS A 121 -11.29 16.60 -2.95
C LYS A 121 -12.07 17.25 -1.79
N PRO A 122 -12.10 18.58 -1.69
CA PRO A 122 -12.88 19.28 -0.66
C PRO A 122 -14.39 19.07 -0.84
N ASN A 123 -15.15 19.25 0.24
CA ASN A 123 -16.62 19.25 0.16
C ASN A 123 -17.12 20.39 -0.75
N GLY A 124 -18.27 20.17 -1.40
CA GLY A 124 -18.83 21.13 -2.36
C GLY A 124 -18.10 21.19 -3.70
N SER A 125 -17.03 20.41 -3.89
CA SER A 125 -16.35 20.33 -5.20
C SER A 125 -17.22 19.55 -6.18
N SER A 126 -17.63 20.19 -7.29
CA SER A 126 -18.30 19.48 -8.38
C SER A 126 -17.39 18.40 -8.98
N GLU A 127 -17.97 17.41 -9.68
CA GLU A 127 -17.19 16.30 -10.26
C GLU A 127 -16.11 16.76 -11.24
N ASN A 128 -16.28 17.94 -11.84
CA ASN A 128 -15.38 18.51 -12.84
C ASN A 128 -14.21 19.31 -12.24
N ILE A 129 -14.18 19.52 -10.92
CA ILE A 129 -13.08 20.28 -10.28
C ILE A 129 -11.84 19.40 -10.13
N ARG A 130 -10.70 19.94 -10.56
CA ARG A 130 -9.40 19.28 -10.42
C ARG A 130 -9.09 19.01 -8.94
N PRO A 131 -8.62 17.81 -8.59
CA PRO A 131 -8.14 17.51 -7.25
C PRO A 131 -7.05 18.50 -6.79
N VAL A 132 -7.09 18.87 -5.52
CA VAL A 132 -6.08 19.74 -4.92
C VAL A 132 -4.88 18.90 -4.48
N LEU A 133 -3.69 19.25 -4.97
CA LEU A 133 -2.43 18.66 -4.52
C LEU A 133 -1.98 19.34 -3.23
N ILE A 134 -1.72 18.55 -2.19
CA ILE A 134 -1.22 19.02 -0.90
C ILE A 134 0.28 18.71 -0.80
N ARG A 135 1.09 19.73 -0.54
CA ARG A 135 2.56 19.63 -0.50
C ARG A 135 3.12 19.81 0.91
N ALA A 136 2.39 20.54 1.75
CA ALA A 136 2.74 20.81 3.14
C ALA A 136 1.57 20.48 4.09
N LEU A 137 1.85 20.34 5.38
CA LEU A 137 0.82 19.97 6.37
C LEU A 137 -0.14 21.14 6.64
N GLU A 138 0.38 22.35 6.61
CA GLU A 138 -0.29 23.63 6.85
C GLU A 138 -1.39 23.87 5.81
N GLU A 139 -1.22 23.35 4.58
CA GLU A 139 -2.25 23.40 3.55
C GLU A 139 -3.52 22.62 3.91
N LEU A 140 -3.47 21.73 4.91
CA LEU A 140 -4.65 21.01 5.40
C LEU A 140 -5.41 21.77 6.49
N GLU A 141 -4.81 22.77 7.14
CA GLU A 141 -5.41 23.51 8.27
C GLU A 141 -6.70 24.23 7.87
N LYS A 142 -6.79 24.70 6.61
CA LYS A 142 -8.00 25.32 6.06
C LYS A 142 -9.23 24.39 5.96
N TYR A 143 -9.08 23.11 6.29
CA TYR A 143 -10.16 22.12 6.25
C TYR A 143 -10.49 21.54 7.63
N GLU A 144 -9.91 22.05 8.73
CA GLU A 144 -10.17 21.57 10.09
C GLU A 144 -11.57 21.91 10.62
#